data_AF-D3R002-F1
#
_entry.id   AF-D3R002-F1
#
_cell.length_a   1.000
_cell.length_b   1.000
_cell.length_c   1.000
_cell.angle_alpha   90.00
_cell.angle_beta   90.00
_cell.angle_gamma   90.00
#
_symmetry.space_group_name_H-M   'P 1'
#
loop_
_entity.id
_entity.type
_entity.pdbx_description
1 polymer ?
#
loop_
_entity_poly.entity_id
_entity_poly.type
_entity_poly.pdbx_seq_one_letter_code
_entity_poly.pdbx_strand_id
1 'polypeptide(L)'
;MDVQRFKEVIQKRINTVDEYYVGVEECWKEEIEILSEDVPSTVTYLKNECTADEFAWICEIIDDLAAKTQSREIVEAYKNLGKKYPDMAKTFSFEFCASYAEEALEIALQNDVNHVDSNQPSKKRGNK
;
A
#
# COMPACT_ATOMS: atom_id res chain seq x y z
N MET A 1 10.79 3.40 -6.25
CA MET A 1 11.24 2.83 -4.97
C MET A 1 12.73 2.52 -5.02
N ASP A 2 13.38 2.50 -3.85
CA ASP A 2 14.70 1.90 -3.66
C ASP A 2 14.55 0.42 -3.27
N VAL A 3 14.87 -0.48 -4.20
CA VAL A 3 14.72 -1.94 -4.02
C VAL A 3 15.63 -2.50 -2.93
N GLN A 4 16.85 -1.98 -2.81
CA GLN A 4 17.80 -2.50 -1.84
C GLN A 4 17.36 -2.11 -0.43
N ARG A 5 16.94 -0.85 -0.23
CA ARG A 5 16.38 -0.39 1.05
C ARG A 5 15.13 -1.19 1.42
N PHE A 6 14.23 -1.43 0.48
CA PHE A 6 13.02 -2.23 0.74
C PHE A 6 13.36 -3.64 1.28
N LYS A 7 14.32 -4.32 0.66
CA LYS A 7 14.77 -5.66 1.11
C LYS A 7 15.44 -5.63 2.48
N GLU A 8 16.19 -4.59 2.78
CA GLU A 8 16.80 -4.40 4.10
C GLU A 8 15.74 -4.22 5.19
N VAL A 9 14.67 -3.49 4.90
CA VAL A 9 13.55 -3.32 5.84
C VAL A 9 12.78 -4.62 6.05
N ILE A 10 12.51 -5.40 4.99
CA ILE A 10 11.93 -6.75 5.15
C ILE A 10 12.82 -7.60 6.06
N GLN A 11 14.14 -7.56 5.86
CA GLN A 11 15.05 -8.34 6.69
C GLN A 11 15.06 -7.87 8.15
N LYS A 12 14.91 -6.56 8.39
CA LYS A 12 14.72 -5.98 9.72
C LYS A 12 13.41 -6.45 10.35
N ARG A 13 12.30 -6.45 9.59
CA ARG A 13 10.99 -6.93 10.03
C ARG A 13 11.01 -8.41 10.41
N ILE A 14 11.63 -9.26 9.59
CA ILE A 14 11.85 -10.71 9.86
C ILE A 14 12.58 -10.92 11.20
N ASN A 15 13.56 -10.07 11.52
CA ASN A 15 14.34 -10.17 12.75
C ASN A 15 13.68 -9.47 13.94
N THR A 16 12.54 -8.82 13.74
CA THR A 16 11.79 -8.14 14.79
C THR A 16 10.71 -9.07 15.33
N VAL A 17 10.74 -9.34 16.62
CA VAL A 17 9.72 -10.17 17.28
C VAL A 17 8.37 -9.45 17.30
N ASP A 18 7.30 -10.18 17.07
CA ASP A 18 5.96 -9.59 16.89
C ASP A 18 5.45 -8.87 18.15
N GLU A 19 5.89 -9.28 19.35
CA GLU A 19 5.52 -8.61 20.60
C GLU A 19 6.21 -7.25 20.78
N TYR A 20 7.25 -6.95 20.00
CA TYR A 20 7.86 -5.63 19.96
C TYR A 20 7.11 -4.71 18.99
N TYR A 21 5.86 -4.40 19.33
CA TYR A 21 4.94 -3.64 18.48
C TYR A 21 5.53 -2.35 17.90
N VAL A 22 6.32 -1.60 18.68
CA VAL A 22 6.97 -0.36 18.21
C VAL A 22 7.94 -0.65 17.07
N GLY A 23 8.78 -1.69 17.20
CA GLY A 23 9.72 -2.06 16.14
C GLY A 23 9.04 -2.58 14.89
N VAL A 24 7.93 -3.32 15.06
CA VAL A 24 7.10 -3.78 13.93
C VAL A 24 6.51 -2.59 13.18
N GLU A 25 5.87 -1.66 13.90
CA GLU A 25 5.30 -0.44 13.29
C GLU A 25 6.37 0.42 12.60
N GLU A 26 7.57 0.52 13.15
CA GLU A 26 8.67 1.23 12.52
C GLU A 26 9.09 0.60 11.19
N CYS A 27 9.13 -0.74 11.11
CA CYS A 27 9.39 -1.43 9.85
C CYS A 27 8.27 -1.16 8.84
N TRP A 28 7.01 -1.29 9.23
CA TRP A 28 5.87 -1.02 8.35
C TRP A 28 5.89 0.40 7.79
N LYS A 29 6.11 1.41 8.65
CA LYS A 29 6.24 2.80 8.21
C LYS A 29 7.36 2.96 7.19
N GLU A 30 8.52 2.34 7.43
CA GLU A 30 9.67 2.43 6.53
C GLU A 30 9.40 1.72 5.18
N GLU A 31 8.76 0.55 5.17
CA GLU A 31 8.33 -0.14 3.94
C GLU A 31 7.37 0.72 3.13
N ILE A 32 6.35 1.28 3.78
CA ILE A 32 5.33 2.13 3.16
C ILE A 32 5.99 3.37 2.55
N GLU A 33 6.89 4.05 3.27
CA GLU A 33 7.60 5.21 2.72
C GLU A 33 8.35 4.82 1.45
N ILE A 34 9.19 3.78 1.48
CA ILE A 34 10.02 3.34 0.33
C ILE A 34 9.15 2.98 -0.88
N LEU A 35 8.06 2.23 -0.67
CA LEU A 35 7.15 1.81 -1.74
C LEU A 35 6.31 2.97 -2.27
N SER A 36 6.08 4.01 -1.48
CA SER A 36 5.33 5.21 -1.88
C SER A 36 6.19 6.30 -2.53
N GLU A 37 7.51 6.28 -2.34
CA GLU A 37 8.45 7.30 -2.86
C GLU A 37 8.32 7.51 -4.38
N ASP A 38 8.10 6.44 -5.14
CA ASP A 38 7.92 6.48 -6.60
C ASP A 38 7.00 5.31 -7.02
N VAL A 39 5.72 5.65 -7.18
CA VAL A 39 4.63 4.73 -7.53
C VAL A 39 4.88 4.01 -8.86
N PRO A 40 5.22 4.67 -9.99
CA PRO A 40 5.55 3.99 -11.24
C PRO A 40 6.65 2.93 -11.09
N SER A 41 7.73 3.25 -10.38
CA SER A 41 8.82 2.30 -10.13
C SER A 41 8.36 1.15 -9.23
N THR A 42 7.54 1.41 -8.21
CA THR A 42 6.97 0.37 -7.35
C THR A 42 6.06 -0.58 -8.14
N VAL A 43 5.18 -0.06 -8.98
CA VAL A 43 4.33 -0.87 -9.86
C VAL A 43 5.17 -1.75 -10.78
N THR A 44 6.24 -1.20 -11.34
CA THR A 44 7.19 -1.94 -12.20
C THR A 44 7.86 -3.07 -11.42
N TYR A 45 8.32 -2.79 -10.20
CA TYR A 45 8.92 -3.78 -9.31
C TYR A 45 7.94 -4.92 -8.98
N LEU A 46 6.72 -4.61 -8.53
CA LEU A 46 5.69 -5.59 -8.19
C LEU A 46 5.38 -6.51 -9.37
N LYS A 47 5.30 -5.98 -10.59
CA LYS A 47 5.00 -6.78 -11.79
C LYS A 47 6.16 -7.71 -12.16
N ASN A 48 7.40 -7.20 -12.12
CA ASN A 48 8.53 -7.83 -12.80
C ASN A 48 9.52 -8.53 -11.85
N GLU A 49 9.82 -7.92 -10.70
CA GLU A 49 10.98 -8.28 -9.87
C GLU A 49 10.60 -8.83 -8.49
N CYS A 50 9.43 -8.46 -7.97
CA CYS A 50 8.94 -8.89 -6.66
C CYS A 50 8.89 -10.42 -6.56
N THR A 51 9.51 -10.95 -5.51
CA THR A 51 9.58 -12.39 -5.22
C THR A 51 8.34 -12.86 -4.44
N ALA A 52 8.16 -14.18 -4.33
CA ALA A 52 7.06 -14.74 -3.55
C ALA A 52 7.16 -14.37 -2.06
N ASP A 53 8.36 -14.40 -1.48
CA ASP A 53 8.56 -14.08 -0.07
C ASP A 53 8.30 -12.60 0.22
N GLU A 54 8.80 -11.70 -0.64
CA GLU A 54 8.54 -10.26 -0.53
C GLU A 54 7.04 -9.94 -0.69
N PHE A 55 6.36 -10.63 -1.61
CA PHE A 55 4.91 -10.53 -1.77
C PHE A 55 4.15 -10.86 -0.47
N ALA A 56 4.58 -11.91 0.24
CA ALA A 56 3.97 -12.27 1.52
C ALA A 56 4.20 -11.18 2.59
N TRP A 57 5.38 -10.57 2.65
CA TRP A 57 5.65 -9.48 3.59
C TRP A 57 4.84 -8.21 3.31
N ILE A 58 4.65 -7.87 2.03
CA ILE A 58 3.81 -6.72 1.63
C ILE A 58 2.36 -6.86 2.15
N CYS A 59 1.89 -8.07 2.46
CA CYS A 59 0.55 -8.28 2.97
C CYS A 59 0.26 -7.55 4.29
N GLU A 60 1.29 -7.26 5.09
CA GLU A 60 1.16 -6.57 6.38
C GLU A 60 0.88 -5.07 6.22
N ILE A 61 1.17 -4.48 5.05
CA ILE A 61 1.16 -3.04 4.83
C ILE A 61 0.37 -2.58 3.60
N ILE A 62 -0.24 -3.52 2.85
CA ILE A 62 -0.81 -3.21 1.53
C ILE A 62 -2.00 -2.26 1.59
N ASP A 63 -2.79 -2.29 2.65
CA ASP A 63 -3.92 -1.39 2.89
C ASP A 63 -3.46 0.03 3.21
N ASP A 64 -2.50 0.18 4.12
CA ASP A 64 -1.88 1.48 4.41
C ASP A 64 -1.15 2.05 3.18
N LEU A 65 -0.45 1.20 2.42
CA LEU A 65 0.20 1.60 1.17
C LEU A 65 -0.83 2.05 0.13
N ALA A 66 -1.95 1.34 0.00
CA ALA A 66 -3.03 1.69 -0.90
C ALA A 66 -3.68 3.02 -0.52
N ALA A 67 -3.95 3.25 0.78
CA ALA A 67 -4.48 4.50 1.29
C ALA A 67 -3.53 5.68 1.06
N LYS A 68 -2.24 5.51 1.38
CA LYS A 68 -1.22 6.57 1.25
C LYS A 68 -0.98 6.96 -0.21
N THR A 69 -0.87 5.97 -1.11
CA THR A 69 -0.54 6.23 -2.51
C THR A 69 -1.76 6.53 -3.37
N GLN A 70 -2.95 6.13 -2.93
CA GLN A 70 -4.19 6.15 -3.69
C GLN A 70 -4.06 5.52 -5.08
N SER A 71 -3.13 4.58 -5.25
CA SER A 71 -2.77 4.02 -6.54
C SER A 71 -3.55 2.74 -6.82
N ARG A 72 -4.54 2.84 -7.72
CA ARG A 72 -5.24 1.67 -8.29
C ARG A 72 -4.26 0.67 -8.91
N GLU A 73 -3.17 1.14 -9.51
CA GLU A 73 -2.17 0.29 -10.15
C GLU A 73 -1.35 -0.53 -9.14
N ILE A 74 -1.06 0.00 -7.94
CA ILE A 74 -0.37 -0.76 -6.89
C ILE A 74 -1.28 -1.89 -6.40
N VAL A 75 -2.54 -1.61 -6.11
CA VAL A 75 -3.51 -2.63 -5.64
C VAL A 75 -3.70 -3.70 -6.71
N GLU A 76 -3.84 -3.34 -7.98
CA GLU A 76 -3.95 -4.31 -9.06
C GLU A 76 -2.67 -5.15 -9.24
N ALA A 77 -1.49 -4.52 -9.15
CA ALA A 77 -0.22 -5.23 -9.23
C ALA A 77 -0.08 -6.25 -8.09
N TYR A 78 -0.44 -5.88 -6.86
CA TYR A 78 -0.46 -6.78 -5.70
C TYR A 78 -1.44 -7.95 -5.88
N LYS A 79 -2.66 -7.68 -6.38
CA LYS A 79 -3.62 -8.75 -6.70
C LYS A 79 -3.09 -9.72 -7.76
N ASN A 80 -2.35 -9.21 -8.74
CA ASN A 80 -1.73 -10.04 -9.77
C ASN A 80 -0.55 -10.87 -9.24
N LEU A 81 0.12 -10.44 -8.16
CA LEU A 81 1.11 -11.27 -7.45
C LEU A 81 0.48 -12.52 -6.85
N GLY A 82 -0.75 -12.44 -6.32
CA GLY A 82 -1.48 -13.62 -5.86
C GLY A 82 -1.78 -14.65 -6.96
N LYS A 83 -1.96 -14.18 -8.21
CA LYS A 83 -2.08 -15.07 -9.39
C LYS A 83 -0.72 -15.62 -9.84
N LYS A 84 0.35 -14.82 -9.72
CA LYS A 84 1.73 -15.19 -10.08
C LYS A 84 2.32 -16.21 -9.11
N TYR A 85 1.98 -16.10 -7.82
CA TYR A 85 2.48 -16.94 -6.73
C TYR A 85 1.33 -17.62 -5.96
N PRO A 86 0.54 -18.50 -6.62
CA PRO A 86 -0.68 -19.05 -6.04
C PRO A 86 -0.43 -19.96 -4.83
N ASP A 87 0.75 -20.58 -4.73
CA ASP A 87 1.09 -21.39 -3.56
C ASP A 87 1.48 -20.55 -2.36
N MET A 88 2.17 -19.43 -2.60
CA MET A 88 2.48 -18.45 -1.55
C MET A 88 1.19 -17.77 -1.06
N ALA A 89 0.28 -17.40 -1.96
CA ALA A 89 -0.99 -16.77 -1.59
C ALA A 89 -1.87 -17.63 -0.66
N LYS A 90 -1.61 -18.95 -0.56
CA LYS A 90 -2.31 -19.86 0.36
C LYS A 90 -1.68 -19.91 1.76
N THR A 91 -0.48 -19.37 1.97
CA THR A 91 0.22 -19.43 3.25
C THR A 91 -0.21 -18.33 4.22
N PHE A 92 -0.93 -17.32 3.70
CA PHE A 92 -1.47 -16.21 4.47
C PHE A 92 -2.86 -15.83 3.97
N SER A 93 -3.50 -14.89 4.66
CA SER A 93 -4.85 -14.41 4.38
C SER A 93 -4.93 -13.48 3.16
N PHE A 94 -4.39 -13.90 2.01
CA PHE A 94 -4.26 -13.05 0.81
C PHE A 94 -5.58 -12.39 0.38
N GLU A 95 -6.68 -13.14 0.37
CA GLU A 95 -8.00 -12.61 -0.02
C GLU A 95 -8.42 -11.44 0.88
N PHE A 96 -8.16 -11.54 2.20
CA PHE A 96 -8.44 -10.46 3.14
C PHE A 96 -7.51 -9.26 2.93
N CYS A 97 -6.21 -9.49 2.76
CA CYS A 97 -5.26 -8.39 2.48
C CYS A 97 -5.65 -7.63 1.20
N ALA A 98 -6.02 -8.35 0.14
CA ALA A 98 -6.46 -7.74 -1.10
C ALA A 98 -7.78 -6.96 -0.94
N SER A 99 -8.75 -7.49 -0.17
CA SER A 99 -10.01 -6.77 0.07
C SER A 99 -9.82 -5.51 0.92
N TYR A 100 -8.97 -5.57 1.96
CA TYR A 100 -8.67 -4.40 2.79
C TYR A 100 -7.93 -3.32 1.99
N ALA A 101 -7.02 -3.71 1.10
CA ALA A 101 -6.36 -2.76 0.21
C ALA A 101 -7.31 -2.04 -0.73
N GLU A 102 -8.30 -2.75 -1.30
CA GLU A 102 -9.34 -2.14 -2.12
C GLU A 102 -10.21 -1.19 -1.31
N GLU A 103 -10.67 -1.61 -0.13
CA GLU A 103 -11.50 -0.77 0.75
C GLU A 103 -10.75 0.50 1.19
N ALA A 104 -9.51 0.36 1.64
CA ALA A 104 -8.67 1.48 2.06
C ALA A 104 -8.43 2.48 0.93
N LEU A 105 -8.21 1.99 -0.29
CA LEU A 105 -8.08 2.81 -1.49
C LEU A 105 -9.36 3.60 -1.79
N GLU A 106 -10.53 2.95 -1.79
CA GLU A 106 -11.80 3.64 -2.09
C GLU A 106 -12.14 4.67 -1.02
N ILE A 107 -11.89 4.37 0.26
CA ILE A 107 -12.05 5.33 1.36
C ILE A 107 -11.14 6.54 1.16
N ALA A 108 -9.86 6.33 0.85
CA ALA A 108 -8.90 7.41 0.63
C ALA A 108 -9.29 8.30 -0.56
N LEU A 109 -9.68 7.71 -1.69
CA LEU A 109 -10.16 8.44 -2.87
C LEU A 109 -11.42 9.26 -2.57
N GLN A 110 -12.36 8.71 -1.80
CA GLN A 110 -13.60 9.42 -1.44
C GLN A 110 -13.33 10.60 -0.49
N ASN A 111 -12.38 10.46 0.44
CA ASN A 111 -12.01 11.52 1.38
C ASN A 111 -11.40 12.74 0.65
N ASP A 112 -10.59 12.51 -0.38
CA ASP A 112 -10.04 13.59 -1.20
C ASP A 112 -11.13 14.35 -1.98
N VAL A 113 -12.11 13.64 -2.54
CA VAL A 113 -13.25 14.27 -3.24
C VAL A 113 -14.06 15.16 -2.30
N ASN A 114 -14.34 14.70 -1.09
CA ASN A 114 -15.11 15.46 -0.10
C ASN A 114 -14.36 16.72 0.38
N HIS A 115 -13.02 16.69 0.41
CA HIS A 115 -12.21 17.87 0.76
C HIS A 115 -12.20 18.92 -0.36
N VAL A 116 -12.33 18.54 -1.63
CA VAL A 116 -12.37 19.47 -2.77
C VAL A 116 -13.71 20.24 -2.84
N ASP A 117 -14.84 19.60 -2.58
CA ASP A 117 -16.16 20.24 -2.70
C ASP A 117 -16.47 21.27 -1.60
N SER A 118 -15.84 21.16 -0.43
CA SER A 118 -16.02 22.11 0.68
C SER A 118 -15.31 23.47 0.49
N ASN A 119 -14.48 23.62 -0.54
CA ASN A 119 -13.72 24.85 -0.84
C ASN A 119 -14.25 25.66 -2.05
N GLN A 120 -15.48 25.42 -2.54
CA GLN A 120 -16.08 26.31 -3.53
C GLN A 120 -16.47 27.66 -2.90
N PRO A 121 -15.99 28.81 -3.43
CA PRO A 121 -16.38 30.11 -2.90
C PRO A 121 -17.86 30.36 -3.19
N SER A 122 -18.64 30.54 -2.13
CA SER A 122 -20.04 30.93 -2.18
C SER A 122 -20.19 32.17 -3.07
N LYS A 123 -20.72 32.00 -4.28
CA LYS A 123 -21.08 33.13 -5.15
C LYS A 123 -22.12 33.97 -4.40
N LYS A 124 -21.68 35.07 -3.77
CA LYS A 124 -22.56 36.11 -3.26
C LYS A 124 -23.38 36.60 -4.44
N ARG A 125 -24.64 36.19 -4.51
CA ARG A 125 -25.65 36.81 -5.37
C ARG A 125 -25.77 38.25 -4.90
N GLY A 126 -25.22 39.17 -5.70
CA GLY A 126 -25.47 40.59 -5.54
C GLY A 126 -26.94 40.85 -5.85
N ASN A 127 -27.70 41.21 -4.82
CA ASN A 127 -29.04 41.76 -5.00
C ASN A 127 -28.88 43.14 -5.65
N LYS A 128 -29.49 43.31 -6.83
CA LYS A 128 -29.86 44.61 -7.39
C LYS A 128 -31.32 44.87 -7.07
#